data_AF-A0A3M1KCL8-F1
#
_entry.id   AF-A0A3M1KCL8-F1
#
_cell.length_a   1.000
_cell.length_b   1.000
_cell.length_c   1.000
_cell.angle_alpha   90.00
_cell.angle_beta   90.00
_cell.angle_gamma   90.00
#
_symmetry.space_group_name_H-M   'P 1'
#
loop_
_entity.id
_entity.type
_entity.pdbx_description
1 polymer ?
#
loop_
_entity_poly.entity_id
_entity_poly.type
_entity_poly.pdbx_seq_one_letter_code
_entity_poly.pdbx_strand_id
1 'polypeptide(L)'
;MLVASRWSPAMSTARPHFAPEAALSPRRIEVSLNRASVHWVGGDPVTSHFFNALSALIPPVERIVIRILRDMDRATLPDPLARDIRGLIQQEAWHSRIHRQCNQALALCGYSAIPGLDGWLERALRLVVRCLPRKLKLALPYAFELYTASLSLAVLERGNDWGLEDADTPEGPHKVLIWHALEELEHQDVCGDLLEALDIRRRWGSFAALAIMPVLLTVVALTHLYFMHTDRSLYRPRHVRCYLGMLIRQRGPYGTLVGGVLRRLWRGEADYGNTGRAGVLRALTQFTG
;
A
#
# COMPACT_ATOMS: atom_id res chain seq x y z
N MET A 1 -6.20 20.35 -8.61
CA MET A 1 -6.91 21.02 -7.48
C MET A 1 -8.10 20.18 -7.01
N LEU A 2 -7.92 18.87 -6.77
CA LEU A 2 -9.06 17.95 -6.57
C LEU A 2 -9.04 17.15 -5.27
N VAL A 3 -7.96 17.17 -4.48
CA VAL A 3 -7.96 16.47 -3.18
C VAL A 3 -7.76 17.46 -2.02
N ALA A 4 -6.77 18.34 -2.06
CA ALA A 4 -6.38 19.13 -0.88
C ALA A 4 -7.38 20.17 -0.32
N SER A 5 -8.33 20.70 -1.11
CA SER A 5 -9.12 21.88 -0.71
C SER A 5 -10.44 21.61 0.04
N ARG A 6 -10.80 20.34 0.31
CA ARG A 6 -12.08 19.99 0.97
C ARG A 6 -11.94 18.98 2.12
N TRP A 7 -10.83 19.05 2.85
CA TRP A 7 -10.51 18.14 3.96
C TRP A 7 -10.86 18.80 5.30
N SER A 8 -11.82 18.26 6.04
CA SER A 8 -12.14 18.69 7.41
C SER A 8 -12.43 17.48 8.32
N PRO A 9 -11.81 17.40 9.51
CA PRO A 9 -12.06 16.34 10.49
C PRO A 9 -13.48 16.38 11.04
N ALA A 10 -14.12 15.22 11.16
CA ALA A 10 -15.22 15.04 12.11
C ALA A 10 -14.80 13.93 13.09
N MET A 11 -14.63 14.29 14.37
CA MET A 11 -14.33 13.35 15.44
C MET A 11 -15.58 12.50 15.75
N SER A 12 -15.46 11.18 15.68
CA SER A 12 -16.44 10.25 16.24
C SER A 12 -15.71 9.14 16.99
N THR A 13 -16.15 8.87 18.22
CA THR A 13 -15.48 8.04 19.23
C THR A 13 -16.09 6.65 19.42
N ALA A 14 -17.08 6.26 18.62
CA ALA A 14 -17.62 4.90 18.59
C ALA A 14 -17.11 4.15 17.35
N ARG A 15 -16.76 2.85 17.47
CA ARG A 15 -16.47 1.96 16.34
C ARG A 15 -17.78 1.35 15.83
N PRO A 16 -18.48 1.92 14.83
CA PRO A 16 -19.34 1.07 14.02
C PRO A 16 -18.39 0.15 13.22
N HIS A 17 -18.71 -1.15 13.15
CA HIS A 17 -18.28 -1.98 12.02
C HIS A 17 -18.57 -1.22 10.72
N PHE A 18 -17.90 -1.54 9.59
CA PHE A 18 -18.39 -1.06 8.28
C PHE A 18 -19.90 -1.27 8.28
N ALA A 19 -20.66 -0.18 8.09
CA ALA A 19 -22.09 -0.20 8.33
C ALA A 19 -22.68 -1.44 7.62
N PRO A 20 -23.58 -2.20 8.26
CA PRO A 20 -24.03 -3.51 7.76
C PRO A 20 -24.61 -3.53 6.34
N GLU A 21 -24.79 -2.37 5.71
CA GLU A 21 -25.46 -2.18 4.43
C GLU A 21 -24.57 -2.19 3.19
N ALA A 22 -23.22 -2.21 3.27
CA ALA A 22 -22.41 -2.45 2.08
C ALA A 22 -21.09 -3.16 2.41
N ALA A 23 -21.00 -4.43 2.06
CA ALA A 23 -19.74 -5.17 2.07
C ALA A 23 -18.72 -4.48 1.14
N LEU A 24 -17.42 -4.63 1.44
CA LEU A 24 -16.35 -4.14 0.57
C LEU A 24 -16.59 -4.62 -0.88
N SER A 25 -16.53 -3.69 -1.82
CA SER A 25 -16.75 -3.97 -3.24
C SER A 25 -15.68 -3.30 -4.08
N PRO A 26 -15.13 -3.96 -5.12
CA PRO A 26 -14.08 -3.38 -5.95
C PRO A 26 -14.53 -2.12 -6.64
N ARG A 27 -13.79 -1.03 -6.45
CA ARG A 27 -14.00 0.21 -7.19
C ARG A 27 -13.10 0.21 -8.41
N ARG A 28 -13.65 -0.15 -9.56
CA ARG A 28 -12.85 -0.29 -10.79
C ARG A 28 -12.49 1.08 -11.34
N ILE A 29 -11.20 1.29 -11.62
CA ILE A 29 -10.72 2.48 -12.31
C ILE A 29 -10.26 2.13 -13.73
N GLU A 30 -10.53 3.03 -14.66
CA GLU A 30 -9.86 3.05 -15.96
C GLU A 30 -8.69 4.03 -15.90
N VAL A 31 -7.53 3.57 -16.36
CA VAL A 31 -6.27 4.33 -16.31
C VAL A 31 -5.58 4.22 -17.65
N SER A 32 -5.30 5.37 -18.26
CA SER A 32 -4.37 5.46 -19.38
C SER A 32 -2.96 5.65 -18.83
N LEU A 33 -2.11 4.66 -19.06
CA LEU A 33 -0.68 4.71 -18.75
C LEU A 33 0.18 5.05 -19.97
N ASN A 34 -0.45 5.28 -21.13
CA ASN A 34 0.29 5.63 -22.34
C ASN A 34 0.95 7.00 -22.11
N ARG A 35 2.26 7.10 -22.36
CA ARG A 35 3.08 8.31 -22.23
C ARG A 35 3.32 8.84 -20.81
N ALA A 36 2.94 8.11 -19.76
CA ALA A 36 3.36 8.50 -18.42
C ALA A 36 4.89 8.48 -18.32
N SER A 37 5.48 9.60 -17.91
CA SER A 37 6.92 9.67 -17.65
C SER A 37 7.31 8.68 -16.56
N VAL A 38 8.51 8.11 -16.65
CA VAL A 38 9.10 7.32 -15.54
C VAL A 38 9.35 8.22 -14.31
N HIS A 39 9.50 9.53 -14.54
CA HIS A 39 9.59 10.59 -13.54
C HIS A 39 8.24 11.31 -13.42
N TRP A 40 7.21 10.58 -12.98
CA TRP A 40 5.84 11.10 -12.96
C TRP A 40 5.50 11.94 -11.75
N VAL A 41 6.28 11.94 -10.66
CA VAL A 41 6.01 12.80 -9.50
C VAL A 41 6.70 14.14 -9.69
N GLY A 42 5.99 15.15 -10.19
CA GLY A 42 6.53 16.50 -10.42
C GLY A 42 7.81 16.55 -11.27
N GLY A 43 8.07 15.51 -12.09
CA GLY A 43 9.33 15.36 -12.81
C GLY A 43 10.54 14.96 -11.95
N ASP A 44 10.39 14.73 -10.64
CA ASP A 44 11.48 14.36 -9.72
C ASP A 44 11.84 12.87 -9.85
N PRO A 45 13.07 12.52 -10.28
CA PRO A 45 13.46 11.13 -10.47
C PRO A 45 13.46 10.30 -9.19
N VAL A 46 13.84 10.91 -8.06
CA VAL A 46 14.02 10.18 -6.80
C VAL A 46 12.67 9.80 -6.21
N THR A 47 11.75 10.75 -6.12
CA THR A 47 10.42 10.49 -5.56
C THR A 47 9.61 9.58 -6.49
N SER A 48 9.71 9.78 -7.81
CA SER A 48 9.06 8.89 -8.77
C SER A 48 9.56 7.46 -8.64
N HIS A 49 10.87 7.25 -8.51
CA HIS A 49 11.43 5.91 -8.38
C HIS A 49 11.14 5.24 -7.04
N PHE A 50 10.89 6.01 -5.97
CA PHE A 50 10.32 5.46 -4.74
C PHE A 50 8.96 4.81 -4.99
N PHE A 51 8.02 5.53 -5.61
CA PHE A 51 6.69 4.97 -5.88
C PHE A 51 6.68 3.90 -6.96
N ASN A 52 7.54 4.02 -7.99
CA ASN A 52 7.72 2.96 -8.97
C ASN A 52 8.23 1.68 -8.28
N ALA A 53 9.18 1.80 -7.35
CA ALA A 53 9.70 0.64 -6.61
C ALA A 53 8.59 -0.02 -5.80
N LEU A 54 7.76 0.76 -5.09
CA LEU A 54 6.58 0.22 -4.40
C LEU A 54 5.62 -0.49 -5.36
N SER A 55 5.29 0.13 -6.50
CA SER A 55 4.46 -0.48 -7.55
C SER A 55 5.01 -1.83 -8.03
N ALA A 56 6.34 -1.98 -8.13
CA ALA A 56 6.97 -3.23 -8.51
C ALA A 56 6.78 -4.35 -7.48
N LEU A 57 6.71 -4.00 -6.19
CA LEU A 57 6.59 -4.95 -5.08
C LEU A 57 5.15 -5.30 -4.72
N ILE A 58 4.18 -4.43 -5.04
CA ILE A 58 2.77 -4.61 -4.71
C ILE A 58 2.20 -5.93 -5.28
N PRO A 59 2.25 -6.21 -6.60
CA PRO A 59 1.59 -7.38 -7.16
C PRO A 59 1.96 -8.74 -6.53
N PRO A 60 3.24 -9.07 -6.25
CA PRO A 60 3.57 -10.34 -5.60
C PRO A 60 3.13 -10.40 -4.14
N VAL A 61 3.09 -9.28 -3.41
CA VAL A 61 2.60 -9.22 -2.03
C VAL A 61 1.09 -9.48 -1.99
N GLU A 62 0.31 -8.78 -2.80
CA GLU A 62 -1.14 -8.92 -2.85
C GLU A 62 -1.58 -10.32 -3.27
N ARG A 63 -0.86 -10.95 -4.22
CA ARG A 63 -1.12 -12.36 -4.59
C ARG A 63 -0.92 -13.31 -3.41
N ILE A 64 -0.03 -12.99 -2.48
CA ILE A 64 0.19 -13.77 -1.26
C ILE A 64 -0.92 -13.53 -0.24
N VAL A 65 -1.34 -12.28 -0.06
CA VAL A 65 -2.51 -11.91 0.76
C VAL A 65 -3.74 -12.68 0.27
N ILE A 66 -4.07 -12.57 -1.01
CA ILE A 66 -5.17 -13.29 -1.65
C ILE A 66 -5.07 -14.80 -1.40
N ARG A 67 -3.87 -15.38 -1.54
CA ARG A 67 -3.68 -16.83 -1.35
C ARG A 67 -4.00 -17.25 0.08
N ILE A 68 -3.46 -16.54 1.06
CA ILE A 68 -3.69 -16.84 2.48
C ILE A 68 -5.18 -16.75 2.80
N LEU A 69 -5.86 -15.70 2.32
CA LEU A 69 -7.28 -15.49 2.59
C LEU A 69 -8.20 -16.47 1.85
N ARG A 70 -7.77 -17.02 0.70
CA ARG A 70 -8.49 -18.08 -0.02
C ARG A 70 -8.33 -19.46 0.63
N ASP A 71 -7.15 -19.74 1.18
CA ASP A 71 -6.84 -21.04 1.80
C ASP A 71 -7.46 -21.18 3.22
N MET A 72 -8.02 -20.09 3.76
CA MET A 72 -8.73 -20.07 5.03
C MET A 72 -10.13 -20.68 4.91
N ASP A 73 -10.55 -21.42 5.93
CA ASP A 73 -11.95 -21.81 6.09
C ASP A 73 -12.78 -20.60 6.54
N ARG A 74 -13.63 -20.11 5.65
CA ARG A 74 -14.48 -18.94 5.90
C ARG A 74 -15.82 -19.31 6.54
N ALA A 75 -16.19 -20.60 6.58
CA ALA A 75 -17.45 -21.04 7.20
C ALA A 75 -17.45 -20.84 8.72
N THR A 76 -16.28 -20.66 9.33
CA THR A 76 -16.12 -20.40 10.76
C THR A 76 -16.21 -18.91 11.11
N LEU A 77 -16.38 -18.01 10.13
CA LEU A 77 -16.42 -16.57 10.34
C LEU A 77 -17.87 -16.04 10.33
N PRO A 78 -18.17 -14.94 11.04
CA PRO A 78 -19.44 -14.24 10.91
C PRO A 78 -19.71 -13.81 9.45
N ASP A 79 -20.96 -13.91 9.00
CA ASP A 79 -21.36 -13.61 7.62
C ASP A 79 -20.92 -12.23 7.10
N PRO A 80 -21.00 -11.13 7.88
CA PRO A 80 -20.49 -9.83 7.44
C PRO A 80 -18.98 -9.86 7.14
N LEU A 81 -18.18 -10.41 8.06
CA LEU A 81 -16.73 -10.50 7.89
C LEU A 81 -16.35 -11.41 6.71
N ALA A 82 -17.06 -12.52 6.54
CA ALA A 82 -16.86 -13.40 5.39
C ALA A 82 -17.16 -12.68 4.06
N ARG A 83 -18.11 -11.74 4.02
CA ARG A 83 -18.38 -10.88 2.86
C ARG A 83 -17.27 -9.86 2.64
N ASP A 84 -16.79 -9.19 3.69
CA ASP A 84 -15.71 -8.20 3.57
C ASP A 84 -14.41 -8.83 3.08
N ILE A 85 -14.06 -10.03 3.57
CA ILE A 85 -12.89 -10.77 3.07
C ILE A 85 -13.04 -11.12 1.58
N ARG A 86 -14.25 -11.41 1.10
CA ARG A 86 -14.49 -11.60 -0.34
C ARG A 86 -14.31 -10.28 -1.11
N GLY A 87 -14.74 -9.15 -0.55
CA GLY A 87 -14.51 -7.82 -1.09
C GLY A 87 -13.03 -7.49 -1.24
N LEU A 88 -12.29 -7.62 -0.15
CA LEU A 88 -10.84 -7.44 -0.09
C LEU A 88 -10.12 -8.30 -1.13
N ILE A 89 -10.40 -9.61 -1.21
CA ILE A 89 -9.78 -10.50 -2.23
C ILE A 89 -10.00 -9.98 -3.66
N GLN A 90 -11.15 -9.35 -3.92
CA GLN A 90 -11.45 -8.79 -5.24
C GLN A 90 -10.72 -7.46 -5.47
N GLN A 91 -10.67 -6.56 -4.46
CA GLN A 91 -9.91 -5.30 -4.53
C GLN A 91 -8.41 -5.57 -4.76
N GLU A 92 -7.81 -6.45 -3.97
CA GLU A 92 -6.43 -6.92 -4.15
C GLU A 92 -6.16 -7.48 -5.55
N ALA A 93 -7.11 -8.22 -6.13
CA ALA A 93 -6.95 -8.76 -7.48
C ALA A 93 -6.95 -7.63 -8.53
N TRP A 94 -7.72 -6.56 -8.29
CA TRP A 94 -7.72 -5.36 -9.12
C TRP A 94 -6.45 -4.53 -8.93
N HIS A 95 -6.00 -4.29 -7.69
CA HIS A 95 -4.75 -3.60 -7.40
C HIS A 95 -3.59 -4.28 -8.15
N SER A 96 -3.49 -5.60 -7.99
CA SER A 96 -2.44 -6.42 -8.58
C SER A 96 -2.45 -6.34 -10.10
N ARG A 97 -3.64 -6.26 -10.70
CA ARG A 97 -3.81 -6.09 -12.14
C ARG A 97 -3.32 -4.72 -12.61
N ILE A 98 -3.73 -3.65 -11.95
CA ILE A 98 -3.39 -2.27 -12.35
C ILE A 98 -1.89 -2.01 -12.13
N HIS A 99 -1.32 -2.42 -10.99
CA HIS A 99 0.12 -2.31 -10.76
C HIS A 99 0.95 -3.13 -11.74
N ARG A 100 0.49 -4.31 -12.17
CA ARG A 100 1.15 -5.04 -13.28
C ARG A 100 1.14 -4.25 -14.58
N GLN A 101 0.08 -3.49 -14.89
CA GLN A 101 0.05 -2.62 -16.07
C GLN A 101 1.05 -1.46 -15.94
N CYS A 102 1.14 -0.82 -14.76
CA CYS A 102 2.17 0.20 -14.47
C CYS A 102 3.58 -0.38 -14.65
N ASN A 103 3.83 -1.55 -14.07
CA ASN A 103 5.11 -2.23 -14.13
C ASN A 103 5.47 -2.67 -15.56
N GLN A 104 4.48 -3.06 -16.38
CA GLN A 104 4.68 -3.36 -17.78
C GLN A 104 5.04 -2.10 -18.58
N ALA A 105 4.39 -0.96 -18.30
CA ALA A 105 4.76 0.32 -18.90
C ALA A 105 6.21 0.71 -18.55
N LEU A 106 6.63 0.56 -17.29
CA LEU A 106 8.02 0.76 -16.88
C LEU A 106 8.99 -0.19 -17.61
N ALA A 107 8.64 -1.47 -17.74
CA ALA A 107 9.47 -2.44 -18.45
C ALA A 107 9.68 -2.04 -19.92
N LEU A 108 8.65 -1.51 -20.59
CA LEU A 108 8.75 -0.97 -21.95
C LEU A 108 9.64 0.28 -22.04
N CYS A 109 9.81 1.01 -20.94
CA CYS A 109 10.74 2.14 -20.82
C CYS A 109 12.19 1.74 -20.46
N GLY A 110 12.53 0.45 -20.51
CA GLY A 110 13.90 -0.04 -20.29
C GLY A 110 14.18 -0.64 -18.90
N TYR A 111 13.18 -0.70 -18.02
CA TYR A 111 13.30 -1.30 -16.68
C TYR A 111 13.01 -2.81 -16.72
N SER A 112 13.78 -3.54 -17.52
CA SER A 112 13.51 -4.95 -17.88
C SER A 112 13.66 -5.97 -16.75
N ALA A 113 14.23 -5.59 -15.60
CA ALA A 113 14.37 -6.50 -14.45
C ALA A 113 13.06 -6.70 -13.67
N ILE A 114 12.03 -5.86 -13.87
CA ILE A 114 10.79 -5.88 -13.09
C ILE A 114 10.06 -7.24 -13.14
N PRO A 115 9.87 -7.90 -14.31
CA PRO A 115 9.23 -9.21 -14.35
C PRO A 115 10.02 -10.28 -13.58
N GLY A 116 11.36 -10.21 -13.60
CA GLY A 116 12.23 -11.11 -12.85
C GLY A 116 12.10 -10.90 -11.34
N LEU A 117 12.03 -9.63 -10.89
CA LEU A 117 11.78 -9.27 -9.50
C LEU A 117 10.43 -9.78 -9.01
N ASP A 118 9.35 -9.56 -9.77
CA ASP A 118 7.99 -10.03 -9.43
C ASP A 118 7.98 -11.55 -9.18
N GLY A 119 8.52 -12.34 -10.13
CA GLY A 119 8.57 -13.79 -10.02
C GLY A 119 9.51 -14.31 -8.93
N TRP A 120 10.63 -13.62 -8.66
CA TRP A 120 11.51 -13.95 -7.54
C TRP A 120 10.84 -13.68 -6.19
N LEU A 121 10.25 -12.50 -6.02
CA LEU A 121 9.64 -12.08 -4.76
C LEU A 121 8.43 -12.96 -4.42
N GLU A 122 7.59 -13.28 -5.40
CA GLU A 122 6.47 -14.20 -5.18
C GLU A 122 6.95 -15.59 -4.73
N ARG A 123 8.01 -16.14 -5.33
CA ARG A 123 8.56 -17.44 -4.91
C ARG A 123 9.12 -17.38 -3.49
N ALA A 124 9.85 -16.32 -3.16
CA ALA A 124 10.39 -16.11 -1.81
C ALA A 124 9.28 -16.03 -0.77
N LEU A 125 8.25 -15.21 -1.01
CA LEU A 125 7.11 -15.07 -0.11
C LEU A 125 6.33 -16.39 0.03
N ARG A 126 6.11 -17.15 -1.06
CA ARG A 126 5.48 -18.49 -0.99
C ARG A 126 6.28 -19.44 -0.09
N LEU A 127 7.61 -19.41 -0.17
CA LEU A 127 8.46 -20.25 0.68
C LEU A 127 8.33 -19.84 2.15
N VAL A 128 8.40 -18.54 2.45
CA VAL A 128 8.20 -18.01 3.80
C VAL A 128 6.84 -18.46 4.35
N VAL A 129 5.76 -18.22 3.61
CA VAL A 129 4.39 -18.60 4.01
C VAL A 129 4.26 -20.10 4.28
N ARG A 130 4.92 -20.96 3.49
CA ARG A 130 4.89 -22.42 3.71
C ARG A 130 5.57 -22.83 5.02
N CYS A 131 6.63 -22.14 5.41
CA CYS A 131 7.38 -22.45 6.63
C CYS A 131 6.76 -21.84 7.90
N LEU A 132 5.83 -20.89 7.77
CA LEU A 132 5.21 -20.26 8.93
C LEU A 132 4.14 -21.14 9.60
N PRO A 133 4.10 -21.17 10.96
CA PRO A 133 2.98 -21.71 11.69
C PRO A 133 1.66 -21.05 11.27
N ARG A 134 0.56 -21.80 11.32
CA ARG A 134 -0.78 -21.34 10.90
C ARG A 134 -1.14 -19.96 11.48
N LYS A 135 -0.85 -19.73 12.76
CA LYS A 135 -1.14 -18.47 13.45
C LYS A 135 -0.42 -17.26 12.83
N LEU A 136 0.87 -17.40 12.53
CA LEU A 136 1.65 -16.33 11.89
C LEU A 136 1.26 -16.15 10.43
N LYS A 137 0.97 -17.25 9.72
CA LYS A 137 0.45 -17.21 8.35
C LYS A 137 -0.83 -16.39 8.25
N LEU A 138 -1.80 -16.63 9.13
CA LEU A 138 -3.06 -15.88 9.15
C LEU A 138 -2.90 -14.44 9.65
N ALA A 139 -1.80 -14.14 10.36
CA ALA A 139 -1.45 -12.78 10.78
C ALA A 139 -0.69 -11.97 9.73
N LEU A 140 -0.18 -12.61 8.65
CA LEU A 140 0.56 -11.93 7.59
C LEU A 140 -0.26 -10.91 6.80
N PRO A 141 -1.51 -11.17 6.38
CA PRO A 141 -2.34 -10.17 5.70
C PRO A 141 -2.39 -8.88 6.50
N TYR A 142 -2.78 -8.97 7.77
CA TYR A 142 -2.80 -7.83 8.69
C TYR A 142 -1.43 -7.10 8.77
N ALA A 143 -0.31 -7.83 8.77
CA ALA A 143 1.01 -7.23 8.80
C ALA A 143 1.33 -6.42 7.52
N PHE A 144 0.95 -6.92 6.34
CA PHE A 144 1.09 -6.20 5.09
C PHE A 144 0.17 -4.98 5.03
N GLU A 145 -1.09 -5.15 5.43
CA GLU A 145 -2.06 -4.04 5.48
C GLU A 145 -1.62 -2.92 6.43
N LEU A 146 -0.87 -3.25 7.49
CA LEU A 146 -0.34 -2.24 8.39
C LEU A 146 0.68 -1.33 7.69
N TYR A 147 1.47 -1.86 6.75
CA TYR A 147 2.41 -1.08 5.94
C TYR A 147 1.68 -0.22 4.94
N THR A 148 0.79 -0.83 4.14
CA THR A 148 0.07 -0.14 3.08
C THR A 148 -0.82 0.93 3.69
N ALA A 149 -1.61 0.65 4.73
CA ALA A 149 -2.42 1.67 5.42
C ALA A 149 -1.59 2.81 6.04
N SER A 150 -0.37 2.52 6.54
CA SER A 150 0.53 3.56 7.06
C SER A 150 1.04 4.47 5.95
N LEU A 151 1.43 3.90 4.81
CA LEU A 151 1.85 4.67 3.64
C LEU A 151 0.67 5.44 3.03
N SER A 152 -0.48 4.78 2.86
CA SER A 152 -1.71 5.34 2.33
C SER A 152 -2.11 6.60 3.08
N LEU A 153 -2.16 6.54 4.41
CA LEU A 153 -2.50 7.71 5.22
C LEU A 153 -1.51 8.86 4.99
N ALA A 154 -0.22 8.58 4.84
CA ALA A 154 0.76 9.62 4.59
C ALA A 154 0.72 10.18 3.16
N VAL A 155 0.45 9.35 2.15
CA VAL A 155 0.18 9.79 0.78
C VAL A 155 -1.00 10.77 0.78
N LEU A 156 -2.06 10.39 1.48
CA LEU A 156 -3.30 11.14 1.61
C LEU A 156 -3.09 12.46 2.37
N GLU A 157 -2.38 12.45 3.51
CA GLU A 157 -2.19 13.66 4.33
C GLU A 157 -1.04 14.56 3.87
N ARG A 158 -0.01 14.01 3.23
CA ARG A 158 1.28 14.68 2.99
C ARG A 158 1.77 14.51 1.55
N GLY A 159 0.97 13.96 0.65
CA GLY A 159 1.36 13.75 -0.74
C GLY A 159 1.88 15.01 -1.43
N ASN A 160 1.30 16.16 -1.08
CA ASN A 160 1.76 17.47 -1.54
C ASN A 160 3.20 17.80 -1.11
N ASP A 161 3.63 17.40 0.10
CA ASP A 161 5.02 17.58 0.56
C ASP A 161 6.02 16.75 -0.28
N TRP A 162 5.52 15.78 -1.05
CA TRP A 162 6.29 14.90 -1.92
C TRP A 162 6.10 15.22 -3.41
N GLY A 163 5.38 16.30 -3.75
CA GLY A 163 5.16 16.70 -5.15
C GLY A 163 4.06 15.92 -5.88
N LEU A 164 3.22 15.14 -5.17
CA LEU A 164 2.12 14.40 -5.81
C LEU A 164 1.05 15.33 -6.41
N GLU A 165 0.96 16.57 -5.95
CA GLU A 165 0.01 17.58 -6.45
C GLU A 165 0.66 18.59 -7.41
N ASP A 166 1.93 18.38 -7.78
CA ASP A 166 2.64 19.25 -8.72
C ASP A 166 2.00 19.18 -10.11
N ALA A 167 2.01 20.31 -10.84
CA ALA A 167 1.32 20.43 -12.13
C ALA A 167 1.84 19.45 -13.21
N ASP A 168 3.10 19.04 -13.10
CA ASP A 168 3.74 18.10 -14.02
C ASP A 168 3.42 16.62 -13.69
N THR A 169 2.67 16.36 -12.61
CA THR A 169 2.25 15.02 -12.23
C THR A 169 1.10 14.54 -13.12
N PRO A 170 1.29 13.49 -13.94
CA PRO A 170 0.25 13.00 -14.84
C PRO A 170 -0.86 12.28 -14.07
N GLU A 171 -2.10 12.47 -14.54
CA GLU A 171 -3.30 11.96 -13.87
C GLU A 171 -3.27 10.45 -13.67
N GLY A 172 -2.79 9.67 -14.65
CA GLY A 172 -2.87 8.20 -14.64
C GLY A 172 -2.21 7.54 -13.41
N PRO A 173 -0.87 7.62 -13.26
CA PRO A 173 -0.16 7.06 -12.11
C PRO A 173 -0.62 7.65 -10.76
N HIS A 174 -0.93 8.94 -10.72
CA HIS A 174 -1.45 9.60 -9.52
C HIS A 174 -2.81 9.00 -9.10
N LYS A 175 -3.73 8.83 -10.05
CA LYS A 175 -5.04 8.21 -9.82
C LYS A 175 -4.90 6.78 -9.30
N VAL A 176 -3.97 5.98 -9.83
CA VAL A 176 -3.68 4.64 -9.31
C VAL A 176 -3.23 4.70 -7.86
N LEU A 177 -2.30 5.59 -7.53
CA LEU A 177 -1.78 5.71 -6.17
C LEU A 177 -2.87 6.11 -5.17
N ILE A 178 -3.70 7.12 -5.49
CA ILE A 178 -4.76 7.58 -4.59
C ILE A 178 -5.87 6.53 -4.44
N TRP A 179 -6.29 5.91 -5.55
CA TRP A 179 -7.27 4.84 -5.54
C TRP A 179 -6.84 3.69 -4.62
N HIS A 180 -5.64 3.14 -4.87
CA HIS A 180 -5.08 2.07 -4.06
C HIS A 180 -5.00 2.51 -2.60
N ALA A 181 -4.44 3.70 -2.34
CA ALA A 181 -4.26 4.19 -0.97
C ALA A 181 -5.57 4.22 -0.17
N LEU A 182 -6.68 4.62 -0.81
CA LEU A 182 -7.98 4.68 -0.16
C LEU A 182 -8.54 3.28 0.16
N GLU A 183 -8.39 2.29 -0.74
CA GLU A 183 -8.90 0.92 -0.50
C GLU A 183 -8.08 0.19 0.58
N GLU A 184 -6.76 0.38 0.63
CA GLU A 184 -5.88 -0.24 1.65
C GLU A 184 -6.21 0.18 3.10
N LEU A 185 -6.81 1.36 3.27
CA LEU A 185 -7.29 1.78 4.60
C LEU A 185 -8.47 0.92 5.06
N GLU A 186 -9.28 0.40 4.15
CA GLU A 186 -10.36 -0.55 4.49
C GLU A 186 -9.80 -1.93 4.82
N HIS A 187 -8.78 -2.37 4.07
CA HIS A 187 -8.18 -3.69 4.22
C HIS A 187 -7.56 -3.92 5.61
N GLN A 188 -6.88 -2.92 6.17
CA GLN A 188 -6.30 -3.02 7.52
C GLN A 188 -7.35 -3.30 8.58
N ASP A 189 -8.55 -2.71 8.47
CA ASP A 189 -9.65 -2.95 9.41
C ASP A 189 -10.19 -4.36 9.26
N VAL A 190 -10.46 -4.80 8.03
CA VAL A 190 -10.96 -6.17 7.75
C VAL A 190 -9.97 -7.24 8.22
N CYS A 191 -8.68 -7.03 7.99
CA CYS A 191 -7.64 -7.92 8.48
C CYS A 191 -7.54 -7.90 10.01
N GLY A 192 -7.84 -6.77 10.66
CA GLY A 192 -7.93 -6.65 12.10
C GLY A 192 -9.07 -7.48 12.68
N ASP A 193 -10.28 -7.31 12.13
CA ASP A 193 -11.48 -8.05 12.51
C ASP A 193 -11.31 -9.55 12.28
N LEU A 194 -10.60 -9.94 11.21
CA LEU A 194 -10.23 -11.33 10.95
C LEU A 194 -9.40 -11.95 12.09
N LEU A 195 -8.39 -11.24 12.59
CA LEU A 195 -7.58 -11.75 13.69
C LEU A 195 -8.40 -11.92 14.97
N GLU A 196 -9.31 -10.99 15.26
CA GLU A 196 -10.22 -11.07 16.40
C GLU A 196 -11.17 -12.28 16.27
N ALA A 197 -11.79 -12.46 15.10
CA ALA A 197 -12.70 -13.59 14.84
C ALA A 197 -12.03 -14.96 14.95
N LEU A 198 -10.71 -15.04 14.74
CA LEU A 198 -9.92 -16.26 14.84
C LEU A 198 -9.25 -16.47 16.22
N ASP A 199 -9.54 -15.61 17.20
CA ASP A 199 -8.84 -15.56 18.50
C ASP A 199 -7.29 -15.47 18.35
N ILE A 200 -6.86 -14.77 17.29
CA ILE A 200 -5.45 -14.44 17.05
C ILE A 200 -5.22 -13.03 17.56
N ARG A 201 -4.49 -12.91 18.67
CA ARG A 201 -4.11 -11.58 19.17
C ARG A 201 -3.35 -10.78 18.11
N ARG A 202 -3.80 -9.55 17.87
CA ARG A 202 -3.29 -8.61 16.86
C ARG A 202 -1.78 -8.36 16.97
N ARG A 203 -1.21 -8.48 18.18
CA ARG A 203 0.24 -8.47 18.42
C ARG A 203 1.04 -9.45 17.57
N TRP A 204 0.45 -10.58 17.14
CA TRP A 204 1.11 -11.52 16.23
C TRP A 204 1.29 -10.93 14.84
N GLY A 205 0.31 -10.17 14.37
CA GLY A 205 0.42 -9.35 13.17
C GLY A 205 1.45 -8.24 13.33
N SER A 206 1.47 -7.57 14.48
CA SER A 206 2.50 -6.58 14.82
C SER A 206 3.92 -7.15 14.80
N PHE A 207 4.12 -8.34 15.40
CA PHE A 207 5.41 -9.02 15.38
C PHE A 207 5.81 -9.43 13.96
N ALA A 208 4.86 -9.94 13.17
CA ALA A 208 5.11 -10.27 11.77
C ALA A 208 5.50 -9.02 10.97
N ALA A 209 4.82 -7.88 11.17
CA ALA A 209 5.19 -6.61 10.56
C ALA A 209 6.62 -6.24 10.93
N LEU A 210 6.95 -6.12 12.23
CA LEU A 210 8.29 -5.80 12.70
C LEU A 210 9.38 -6.73 12.12
N ALA A 211 9.10 -8.03 12.01
CA ALA A 211 10.03 -9.00 11.44
C ALA A 211 10.24 -8.82 9.93
N ILE A 212 9.20 -8.43 9.19
CA ILE A 212 9.26 -8.21 7.73
C ILE A 212 9.87 -6.85 7.39
N MET A 213 9.75 -5.86 8.27
CA MET A 213 10.22 -4.48 8.07
C MET A 213 11.61 -4.37 7.42
N PRO A 214 12.70 -4.96 7.97
CA PRO A 214 14.04 -4.81 7.40
C PRO A 214 14.13 -5.39 5.98
N VAL A 215 13.43 -6.51 5.71
CA VAL A 215 13.40 -7.12 4.40
C VAL A 215 12.66 -6.21 3.41
N LEU A 216 11.47 -5.74 3.78
CA LEU A 216 10.67 -4.85 2.94
C LEU A 216 11.44 -3.58 2.57
N LEU A 217 12.03 -2.90 3.57
CA LEU A 217 12.79 -1.67 3.36
C LEU A 217 14.01 -1.90 2.47
N THR A 218 14.69 -3.04 2.64
CA THR A 218 15.84 -3.40 1.82
C THR A 218 15.43 -3.63 0.38
N VAL A 219 14.36 -4.40 0.13
CA VAL A 219 13.90 -4.68 -1.25
C VAL A 219 13.41 -3.41 -1.94
N VAL A 220 12.66 -2.54 -1.23
CA VAL A 220 12.26 -1.22 -1.75
C VAL A 220 13.48 -0.36 -2.07
N ALA A 221 14.45 -0.25 -1.15
CA ALA A 221 15.66 0.54 -1.34
C ALA A 221 16.51 0.06 -2.51
N LEU A 222 16.73 -1.25 -2.63
CA LEU A 222 17.50 -1.81 -3.73
C LEU A 222 16.79 -1.66 -5.08
N THR A 223 15.45 -1.82 -5.11
CA THR A 223 14.67 -1.60 -6.34
C THR A 223 14.69 -0.13 -6.76
N HIS A 224 14.57 0.79 -5.80
CA HIS A 224 14.68 2.23 -6.02
C HIS A 224 16.08 2.58 -6.57
N LEU A 225 17.16 2.06 -5.95
CA LEU A 225 18.52 2.25 -6.45
C LEU A 225 18.73 1.66 -7.86
N TYR A 226 18.17 0.48 -8.14
CA TYR A 226 18.20 -0.11 -9.48
C TYR A 226 17.52 0.81 -10.51
N PHE A 227 16.37 1.39 -10.18
CA PHE A 227 15.70 2.33 -11.08
C PHE A 227 16.51 3.59 -11.32
N MET A 228 17.06 4.18 -10.25
CA MET A 228 17.93 5.35 -10.39
C MET A 228 19.24 5.04 -11.13
N HIS A 229 19.75 3.82 -11.01
CA HIS A 229 20.92 3.36 -11.78
C HIS A 229 20.58 3.24 -13.27
N THR A 230 19.42 2.68 -13.59
CA THR A 230 18.96 2.39 -14.96
C THR A 230 18.89 3.66 -15.83
N ASP A 231 18.36 4.76 -15.28
CA ASP A 231 18.28 6.05 -15.99
C ASP A 231 19.45 7.01 -15.67
N ARG A 232 20.47 6.51 -14.96
CA ARG A 232 21.64 7.24 -14.49
C ARG A 232 21.37 8.41 -13.54
N SER A 233 20.15 8.56 -13.02
CA SER A 233 19.84 9.57 -12.01
C SER A 233 20.64 9.37 -10.71
N LEU A 234 21.05 8.13 -10.39
CA LEU A 234 21.91 7.80 -9.24
C LEU A 234 23.29 8.44 -9.31
N TYR A 235 23.78 8.78 -10.50
CA TYR A 235 25.11 9.35 -10.69
C TYR A 235 25.14 10.88 -10.58
N ARG A 236 23.99 11.50 -10.31
CA ARG A 236 23.91 12.95 -10.07
C ARG A 236 23.97 13.24 -8.56
N PRO A 237 24.96 14.01 -8.07
CA PRO A 237 25.13 14.26 -6.63
C PRO A 237 23.87 14.84 -5.94
N ARG A 238 23.10 15.68 -6.66
CA ARG A 238 21.84 16.24 -6.16
C ARG A 238 20.81 15.15 -5.84
N HIS A 239 20.68 14.13 -6.70
CA HIS A 239 19.73 13.04 -6.50
C HIS A 239 20.18 12.08 -5.40
N VAL A 240 21.48 11.80 -5.29
CA VAL A 240 22.02 11.01 -4.17
C VAL A 240 21.73 11.68 -2.84
N ARG A 241 21.93 13.00 -2.74
CA ARG A 241 21.58 13.78 -1.54
C ARG A 241 20.10 13.71 -1.23
N CYS A 242 19.23 13.79 -2.24
CA CYS A 242 17.78 13.63 -2.08
C CYS A 242 17.42 12.23 -1.56
N TYR A 243 17.96 11.18 -2.18
CA TYR A 243 17.76 9.79 -1.80
C TYR A 243 18.19 9.50 -0.34
N LEU A 244 19.40 9.92 0.04
CA LEU A 244 19.86 9.81 1.43
C LEU A 244 18.98 10.62 2.39
N GLY A 245 18.51 11.79 1.95
CA GLY A 245 17.53 12.59 2.67
C GLY A 245 16.22 11.82 2.91
N MET A 246 15.68 11.11 1.92
CA MET A 246 14.47 10.30 2.07
C MET A 246 14.66 9.14 3.06
N LEU A 247 15.84 8.53 3.11
CA LEU A 247 16.15 7.43 4.04
C LEU A 247 16.22 7.91 5.50
N ILE A 248 16.74 9.12 5.74
CA ILE A 248 17.01 9.61 7.10
C ILE A 248 15.87 10.47 7.67
N ARG A 249 15.14 11.21 6.81
CA ARG A 249 14.06 12.09 7.27
C ARG A 249 12.86 11.27 7.72
N GLN A 250 12.50 11.37 9.00
CA GLN A 250 11.33 10.67 9.56
C GLN A 250 10.00 11.04 8.89
N ARG A 251 9.91 12.22 8.27
CA ARG A 251 8.73 12.68 7.50
C ARG A 251 8.83 12.41 5.99
N GLY A 252 9.93 11.81 5.53
CA GLY A 252 10.05 11.32 4.16
C GLY A 252 9.37 9.96 3.99
N PRO A 253 9.20 9.47 2.75
CA PRO A 253 8.44 8.24 2.51
C PRO A 253 8.99 6.97 3.20
N TYR A 254 10.31 6.78 3.29
CA TYR A 254 10.88 5.66 4.09
C TYR A 254 10.67 5.85 5.59
N GLY A 255 10.86 7.08 6.09
CA GLY A 255 10.58 7.43 7.48
C GLY A 255 9.12 7.19 7.86
N THR A 256 8.19 7.35 6.91
CA THR A 256 6.78 7.01 7.07
C THR A 256 6.55 5.50 7.15
N LEU A 257 7.19 4.68 6.32
CA LEU A 257 7.04 3.23 6.39
C LEU A 257 7.46 2.69 7.77
N VAL A 258 8.56 3.21 8.33
CA VAL A 258 9.02 2.83 9.68
C VAL A 258 8.17 3.48 10.76
N GLY A 259 8.13 4.82 10.78
CA GLY A 259 7.50 5.59 11.84
C GLY A 259 5.98 5.46 11.87
N GLY A 260 5.33 5.28 10.72
CA GLY A 260 3.89 5.04 10.61
C GLY A 260 3.48 3.73 11.26
N VAL A 261 4.16 2.64 10.88
CA VAL A 261 3.96 1.32 11.51
C VAL A 261 4.24 1.38 13.00
N LEU A 262 5.40 1.91 13.41
CA LEU A 262 5.75 2.02 14.84
C LEU A 262 4.73 2.88 15.62
N ARG A 263 4.22 3.98 15.05
CA ARG A 263 3.19 4.81 15.69
C ARG A 263 1.89 4.04 15.87
N ARG A 264 1.44 3.30 14.86
CA ARG A 264 0.22 2.47 14.95
C ARG A 264 0.37 1.34 15.97
N LEU A 265 1.56 0.74 16.06
CA LEU A 265 1.88 -0.25 17.08
C LEU A 265 1.89 0.34 18.50
N TRP A 266 2.37 1.58 18.64
CA TRP A 266 2.47 2.27 19.94
C TRP A 266 1.15 2.86 20.43
N ARG A 267 0.38 3.51 19.55
CA ARG A 267 -0.84 4.28 19.90
C ARG A 267 -2.13 3.46 19.83
N GLY A 268 -2.06 2.23 19.34
CA GLY A 268 -3.26 1.48 18.97
C GLY A 268 -3.72 1.84 17.56
N GLU A 269 -4.26 0.84 16.88
CA GLU A 269 -4.17 0.74 15.42
C GLU A 269 -5.25 1.52 14.66
N ALA A 270 -6.25 2.05 15.37
CA ALA A 270 -7.35 2.84 14.81
C ALA A 270 -7.03 4.33 14.66
N ASP A 271 -5.75 4.72 14.72
CA ASP A 271 -5.35 6.10 14.47
C ASP A 271 -5.32 6.34 12.95
N TYR A 272 -6.51 6.64 12.41
CA TYR A 272 -6.73 7.20 11.06
C TYR A 272 -6.18 8.64 10.93
N GLY A 273 -5.33 9.08 11.85
CA GLY A 273 -4.88 10.47 11.91
C GLY A 273 -6.05 11.42 12.11
N ASN A 274 -5.94 12.61 11.53
CA ASN A 274 -6.95 13.66 11.68
C ASN A 274 -8.23 13.39 10.88
N THR A 275 -8.28 12.40 9.99
CA THR A 275 -9.41 12.22 9.06
C THR A 275 -10.53 11.34 9.61
N GLY A 276 -10.19 10.34 10.43
CA GLY A 276 -11.14 9.33 10.92
C GLY A 276 -11.71 8.45 9.78
N ARG A 277 -12.22 7.26 10.11
CA ARG A 277 -12.81 6.29 9.15
C ARG A 277 -13.92 6.89 8.27
N ALA A 278 -14.74 7.78 8.82
CA ALA A 278 -15.81 8.46 8.08
C ALA A 278 -15.26 9.43 7.01
N GLY A 279 -14.08 10.02 7.22
CA GLY A 279 -13.40 10.83 6.21
C GLY A 279 -12.93 10.00 5.03
N VAL A 280 -12.35 8.83 5.31
CA VAL A 280 -11.90 7.86 4.29
C VAL A 280 -13.07 7.39 3.44
N LEU A 281 -14.19 6.99 4.06
CA LEU A 281 -15.39 6.56 3.33
C LEU A 281 -15.96 7.68 2.44
N ARG A 282 -15.98 8.93 2.91
CA ARG A 282 -16.40 10.06 2.07
C ARG A 282 -15.47 10.28 0.88
N ALA A 283 -14.16 10.20 1.10
CA ALA A 283 -13.17 10.33 0.03
C ALA A 283 -13.31 9.22 -1.01
N LEU A 284 -13.53 7.98 -0.57
CA LEU A 284 -13.83 6.84 -1.43
C LEU A 284 -15.06 7.09 -2.31
N THR A 285 -16.18 7.51 -1.71
CA THR A 285 -17.41 7.79 -2.46
C THR A 285 -17.21 8.90 -3.51
N GLN A 286 -16.48 9.97 -3.15
CA GLN A 286 -16.19 11.07 -4.08
C GLN A 286 -15.21 10.69 -5.19
N PHE A 287 -14.28 9.78 -4.92
CA PHE A 287 -13.28 9.37 -5.90
C PHE A 287 -13.89 8.49 -7.00
N THR A 288 -15.01 7.81 -6.72
CA THR A 288 -15.63 6.84 -7.62
C THR A 288 -16.98 7.24 -8.19
N GLY A 289 -17.60 8.30 -7.66
CA GLY A 289 -18.84 8.88 -8.18
C GLY A 289 -18.55 10.01 -9.16
#